data_AF-A0A357V9M5-F1
#
_entry.id   AF-A0A357V9M5-F1
#
_cell.length_a   1.000
_cell.length_b   1.000
_cell.length_c   1.000
_cell.angle_alpha   90.00
_cell.angle_beta   90.00
_cell.angle_gamma   90.00
#
_symmetry.space_group_name_H-M   'P 1'
#
loop_
_entity.id
_entity.type
_entity.pdbx_description
1 polymer ?
#
loop_
_entity_poly.entity_id
_entity_poly.type
_entity_poly.pdbx_seq_one_letter_code
_entity_poly.pdbx_strand_id
1 'polypeptide(L)'
;MHIAQPLHVQPIPFVDPVDAFEAFADDPVAALLDSADAVGGRGRYAFLAGDPYHVLEAGAEDDPFGQLARELARVRTESVPGLPPFQTGAVGVLGYELGSALERLPER
;
A
#
# COMPACT_ATOMS: atom_id res chain seq x y z
N MET A 1 15.41 10.74 -15.00
CA MET A 1 16.45 10.76 -13.94
C MET A 1 15.74 10.40 -12.64
N HIS A 2 15.90 9.17 -12.13
CA HIS A 2 15.33 8.76 -10.84
C HIS A 2 16.32 9.12 -9.74
N ILE A 3 15.93 10.02 -8.86
CA ILE A 3 16.61 10.15 -7.57
C ILE A 3 15.84 9.22 -6.65
N ALA A 4 16.25 7.94 -6.61
CA ALA A 4 15.77 7.04 -5.57
C ALA A 4 16.26 7.62 -4.24
N GLN A 5 15.35 8.24 -3.48
CA GLN A 5 15.69 8.68 -2.13
C GLN A 5 15.93 7.44 -1.27
N PRO A 6 17.00 7.40 -0.46
CA PRO A 6 17.25 6.27 0.41
C PRO A 6 16.10 6.12 1.41
N LEU A 7 15.70 4.87 1.69
CA LEU A 7 14.70 4.58 2.70
C LEU A 7 15.17 5.12 4.06
N HIS A 8 14.39 6.01 4.65
CA HIS A 8 14.63 6.49 6.00
C HIS A 8 13.96 5.54 7.00
N VAL A 9 14.73 4.99 7.92
CA VAL A 9 14.25 4.00 8.88
C VAL A 9 14.69 4.42 10.27
N GLN A 10 13.71 4.56 11.17
CA GLN A 10 13.94 4.91 12.55
C GLN A 10 13.13 3.97 13.46
N PRO A 11 13.77 3.34 14.47
CA PRO A 11 13.02 2.61 15.49
C PRO A 11 12.25 3.61 16.37
N ILE A 12 11.03 3.24 16.73
CA ILE A 12 10.19 3.97 17.68
C ILE A 12 9.89 3.08 18.89
N PRO A 13 9.55 3.65 20.06
CA PRO A 13 8.94 2.89 21.14
C PRO A 13 7.69 2.15 20.65
N PHE A 14 7.42 0.99 21.23
CA PHE A 14 6.21 0.25 20.89
C PHE A 14 4.96 1.06 21.24
N VAL A 15 4.00 1.04 20.33
CA VAL A 15 2.65 1.57 20.46
C VAL A 15 1.73 0.59 19.75
N ASP A 16 0.49 0.45 20.23
CA ASP A 16 -0.50 -0.37 19.54
C ASP A 16 -0.75 0.20 18.13
N PRO A 17 -0.82 -0.62 17.07
CA PRO A 17 -1.02 -0.12 15.71
C PRO A 17 -2.30 0.70 15.53
N VAL A 18 -3.36 0.39 16.28
CA VAL A 18 -4.63 1.14 16.22
C VAL A 18 -4.45 2.51 16.84
N ASP A 19 -3.80 2.58 18.02
CA ASP A 19 -3.49 3.85 18.68
C ASP A 19 -2.55 4.71 17.82
N ALA A 20 -1.56 4.09 17.17
CA ALA A 20 -0.63 4.79 16.27
C ALA A 20 -1.34 5.36 15.03
N PHE A 21 -2.39 4.70 14.55
CA PHE A 21 -3.14 5.11 13.37
C PHE A 21 -4.00 6.36 13.61
N GLU A 22 -4.31 6.69 14.87
CA GLU A 22 -5.04 7.92 15.24
C GLU A 22 -4.34 9.18 14.73
N ALA A 23 -3.01 9.19 14.66
CA ALA A 23 -2.23 10.31 14.13
C ALA A 23 -2.52 10.62 12.65
N PHE A 24 -3.15 9.70 11.92
CA PHE A 24 -3.51 9.82 10.51
C PHE A 24 -5.03 10.01 10.28
N ALA A 25 -5.81 10.29 11.34
CA ALA A 25 -7.27 10.36 11.24
C ALA A 25 -7.80 11.40 10.24
N ASP A 26 -7.03 12.47 9.98
CA ASP A 26 -7.39 13.53 9.01
C ASP A 26 -6.91 13.22 7.58
N ASP A 27 -6.15 12.14 7.36
CA ASP A 27 -5.71 11.73 6.03
C ASP A 27 -6.78 10.82 5.39
N PRO A 28 -7.48 11.28 4.32
CA PRO A 28 -8.60 10.56 3.73
C PRO A 28 -8.23 9.25 3.05
N VAL A 29 -6.94 9.00 2.83
CA VAL A 29 -6.43 7.82 2.13
C VAL A 29 -5.44 7.01 2.98
N ALA A 30 -5.35 7.30 4.28
CA ALA A 30 -4.55 6.51 5.19
C ALA A 30 -5.06 5.06 5.28
N ALA A 31 -4.13 4.12 5.43
CA ALA A 31 -4.42 2.70 5.50
C ALA A 31 -3.72 2.04 6.68
N LEU A 32 -4.47 1.17 7.38
CA LEU A 32 -3.98 0.23 8.37
C LEU A 32 -4.22 -1.20 7.86
N LEU A 33 -3.15 -1.97 7.72
CA LEU A 33 -3.20 -3.40 7.45
C LEU A 33 -2.82 -4.16 8.72
N ASP A 34 -3.82 -4.55 9.49
CA ASP A 34 -3.66 -5.41 10.66
C ASP A 34 -3.98 -6.87 10.29
N SER A 35 -2.99 -7.74 10.49
CA SER A 35 -3.02 -9.11 10.00
C SER A 35 -3.96 -10.03 10.78
N ALA A 36 -4.54 -9.58 11.90
CA ALA A 36 -5.57 -10.24 12.73
C ALA A 36 -5.31 -11.73 13.12
N ASP A 37 -4.12 -12.26 12.83
CA ASP A 37 -3.76 -13.67 13.01
C ASP A 37 -3.00 -13.86 14.33
N ALA A 38 -3.75 -14.17 15.38
CA ALA A 38 -3.20 -14.39 16.71
C ALA A 38 -2.47 -15.74 16.87
N VAL A 39 -2.60 -16.68 15.93
CA VAL A 39 -2.20 -18.10 16.16
C VAL A 39 -1.28 -18.65 15.06
N GLY A 40 -1.43 -18.22 13.81
CA GLY A 40 -0.75 -18.78 12.64
C GLY A 40 0.64 -18.19 12.34
N GLY A 41 1.15 -17.27 13.17
CA GLY A 41 2.47 -16.67 13.05
C GLY A 41 2.65 -15.70 11.88
N ARG A 42 1.59 -15.45 11.09
CA ARG A 42 1.61 -14.46 9.99
C ARG A 42 1.26 -13.05 10.50
N GLY A 43 0.68 -12.95 11.69
CA GLY A 43 0.31 -11.69 12.34
C GLY A 43 1.44 -10.90 13.00
N ARG A 44 2.71 -11.15 12.64
CA ARG A 44 3.85 -10.48 13.31
C ARG A 44 3.91 -8.97 13.03
N TYR A 45 3.36 -8.52 11.91
CA TYR A 45 3.44 -7.12 11.47
C TYR A 45 2.06 -6.54 11.23
N ALA A 46 1.91 -5.28 11.63
CA ALA A 46 0.89 -4.36 11.12
C ALA A 46 1.60 -3.28 10.29
N PHE A 47 0.94 -2.78 9.25
CA PHE A 47 1.47 -1.72 8.40
C PHE A 47 0.54 -0.53 8.43
N LEU A 48 1.11 0.64 8.68
CA LEU A 48 0.45 1.94 8.58
C LEU A 48 1.03 2.67 7.37
N ALA A 49 0.17 3.32 6.60
CA ALA A 49 0.55 4.16 5.48
C ALA A 49 -0.33 5.41 5.47
N GLY A 50 0.27 6.56 5.21
CA GLY A 50 -0.39 7.84 5.07
C GLY A 50 0.51 8.80 4.30
N ASP A 51 -0.02 9.97 3.94
CA ASP A 51 0.60 11.01 3.12
C ASP A 51 1.23 10.46 1.82
N PRO A 52 0.45 9.77 0.97
CA PRO A 52 0.98 9.22 -0.27
C PRO A 52 1.37 10.35 -1.24
N TYR A 53 2.54 10.23 -1.88
CA TYR A 53 2.94 11.17 -2.94
C TYR A 53 2.03 11.12 -4.17
N HIS A 54 1.28 10.03 -4.35
CA HIS A 54 0.35 9.83 -5.46
C HIS A 54 -0.78 8.88 -5.07
N VAL A 55 -2.02 9.25 -5.41
CA VAL A 55 -3.21 8.40 -5.27
C VAL A 55 -3.68 8.03 -6.67
N LEU A 56 -3.79 6.72 -6.92
CA LEU A 56 -4.34 6.19 -8.16
C LEU A 56 -5.80 5.79 -7.94
N GLU A 57 -6.70 6.45 -8.64
CA GLU A 57 -8.11 6.07 -8.71
C GLU A 57 -8.41 5.46 -10.07
N ALA A 58 -8.94 4.24 -10.08
CA ALA A 58 -9.35 3.59 -11.31
C ALA A 58 -10.63 4.25 -11.84
N GLY A 59 -10.48 5.10 -12.86
CA GLY A 59 -11.59 5.57 -13.70
C GLY A 59 -11.95 4.55 -14.78
N ALA A 60 -12.85 4.91 -15.69
CA ALA A 60 -13.17 4.13 -16.89
C ALA A 60 -12.03 4.08 -17.92
N GLU A 61 -10.78 4.26 -17.49
CA GLU A 61 -9.60 4.18 -18.35
C GLU A 61 -9.31 2.74 -18.78
N ASP A 62 -8.78 2.58 -19.99
CA ASP A 62 -8.62 1.28 -20.64
C ASP A 62 -7.55 0.36 -20.00
N ASP A 63 -6.77 0.83 -19.02
CA ASP A 63 -5.71 0.01 -18.39
C ASP A 63 -5.28 0.49 -16.97
N PRO A 64 -6.07 0.22 -15.91
CA PRO A 64 -5.70 0.56 -14.53
C PRO A 64 -4.49 -0.23 -14.02
N PHE A 65 -4.28 -1.47 -14.48
CA PHE A 65 -3.16 -2.30 -14.03
C PHE A 65 -1.83 -1.86 -14.62
N GLY A 66 -1.80 -1.44 -15.88
CA GLY A 66 -0.61 -0.86 -16.51
C GLY A 66 -0.25 0.51 -15.93
N GLN A 67 -1.23 1.29 -15.48
CA GLN A 67 -0.97 2.51 -14.70
C GLN A 67 -0.27 2.20 -13.38
N LEU A 68 -0.84 1.29 -12.58
CA LEU A 68 -0.24 0.85 -11.32
C LEU A 68 1.18 0.31 -11.54
N ALA A 69 1.39 -0.51 -12.57
CA ALA A 69 2.70 -1.05 -12.90
C ALA A 69 3.73 0.05 -13.24
N ARG A 70 3.32 1.09 -13.98
CA ARG A 70 4.18 2.23 -14.32
C ARG A 70 4.56 3.03 -13.09
N GLU A 71 3.63 3.30 -12.18
CA GLU A 71 3.96 4.05 -10.95
C GLU A 71 4.83 3.22 -10.00
N LEU A 72 4.55 1.92 -9.81
CA LEU A 72 5.40 1.05 -8.99
C LEU A 72 6.83 0.92 -9.55
N ALA A 73 6.98 0.89 -10.88
CA ALA A 73 8.29 0.88 -11.51
C ALA A 73 9.11 2.15 -11.20
N ARG A 74 8.43 3.28 -10.91
CA ARG A 74 9.10 4.55 -10.62
C ARG A 74 9.67 4.64 -9.21
N VAL A 75 9.06 3.93 -8.27
CA VAL A 75 9.45 3.98 -6.85
C VAL A 75 10.10 2.70 -6.37
N ARG A 76 10.54 1.84 -7.30
CA ARG A 76 11.20 0.59 -6.97
C ARG A 76 12.47 0.86 -6.16
N THR A 77 12.56 0.23 -5.00
CA THR A 77 13.72 0.26 -4.10
C THR A 77 14.21 -1.16 -3.81
N GLU A 78 15.49 -1.30 -3.46
CA GLU A 78 16.03 -2.56 -2.96
C GLU A 78 15.54 -2.83 -1.53
N SER A 79 15.12 -4.06 -1.25
CA SER A 79 14.74 -4.45 0.11
C SER A 79 15.95 -4.46 1.02
N VAL A 80 15.84 -3.81 2.18
CA VAL A 80 16.86 -3.84 3.22
C VAL A 80 16.66 -5.08 4.09
N PRO A 81 17.67 -5.96 4.23
CA PRO A 81 17.60 -7.12 5.11
C PRO A 81 17.35 -6.74 6.57
N GLY A 82 16.50 -7.50 7.25
CA GLY A 82 16.19 -7.30 8.68
C GLY A 82 15.06 -6.32 8.98
N LEU A 83 14.53 -5.62 7.97
CA LEU A 83 13.32 -4.79 8.11
C LEU A 83 12.04 -5.60 7.85
N PRO A 84 10.85 -5.07 8.23
CA PRO A 84 9.56 -5.65 7.86
C PRO A 84 9.41 -5.86 6.34
N PRO A 85 8.54 -6.78 5.89
CA PRO A 85 8.46 -7.20 4.49
C PRO A 85 7.89 -6.13 3.55
N PHE A 86 7.05 -5.22 4.04
CA PHE A 86 6.58 -4.06 3.28
C PHE A 86 7.41 -2.83 3.67
N GLN A 87 8.22 -2.32 2.73
CA GLN A 87 9.18 -1.22 2.98
C GLN A 87 8.84 0.05 2.21
N THR A 88 7.97 -0.03 1.21
CA THR A 88 7.36 1.05 0.42
C THR A 88 6.52 0.38 -0.68
N GLY A 89 5.76 1.17 -1.44
CA GLY A 89 5.02 0.71 -2.61
C GLY A 89 3.64 1.33 -2.66
N ALA A 90 2.66 0.54 -3.09
CA ALA A 90 1.26 0.92 -3.12
C ALA A 90 0.48 0.13 -2.06
N VAL A 91 -0.52 0.79 -1.49
CA VAL A 91 -1.53 0.20 -0.61
C VAL A 91 -2.88 0.79 -1.01
N GLY A 92 -3.94 0.00 -0.90
CA GLY A 92 -5.28 0.44 -1.28
C GLY A 92 -6.21 -0.73 -1.51
N VAL A 93 -7.29 -0.46 -2.23
CA VAL A 93 -8.36 -1.42 -2.49
C VAL A 93 -8.48 -1.66 -3.99
N LEU A 94 -8.53 -2.94 -4.38
CA LEU A 94 -8.93 -3.34 -5.72
C LEU A 94 -10.39 -3.83 -5.64
N GLY A 95 -11.32 -2.96 -6.02
CA GLY A 95 -12.75 -3.27 -5.99
C GLY A 95 -13.13 -4.35 -7.01
N TYR A 96 -14.25 -5.04 -6.77
CA TYR A 96 -14.70 -6.16 -7.62
C TYR A 96 -14.84 -5.77 -9.11
N GLU A 97 -15.43 -4.61 -9.38
CA GLU A 97 -15.67 -4.11 -10.75
C GLU A 97 -14.39 -3.81 -11.53
N LEU A 98 -13.22 -3.73 -10.87
CA LEU A 98 -11.93 -3.62 -11.54
C LEU A 98 -11.64 -4.83 -12.43
N GLY A 99 -12.28 -5.98 -12.17
CA GLY A 99 -12.20 -7.17 -13.02
C GLY A 99 -12.68 -6.93 -14.46
N SER A 100 -13.54 -5.93 -14.71
CA SER A 100 -13.97 -5.53 -16.06
C SER A 100 -12.82 -5.04 -16.95
N ALA A 101 -11.71 -4.60 -16.36
CA ALA A 101 -10.50 -4.23 -17.10
C ALA A 101 -9.68 -5.45 -17.56
N LEU A 102 -9.91 -6.64 -17.00
CA LEU A 102 -9.20 -7.87 -17.34
C LEU A 102 -10.00 -8.78 -18.26
N GLU A 103 -11.33 -8.76 -18.13
CA GLU A 103 -12.23 -9.71 -18.79
C GLU A 103 -13.46 -9.00 -19.37
N ARG A 104 -13.97 -9.52 -20.50
CA ARG A 104 -15.25 -9.06 -21.05
C ARG A 104 -16.39 -9.64 -20.23
N LEU A 105 -17.05 -8.79 -19.46
CA LEU A 105 -18.22 -9.16 -18.67
C LEU A 105 -19.52 -8.96 -19.47
N PRO A 106 -20.60 -9.71 -19.17
CA PRO A 106 -21.90 -9.48 -19.77
C PRO A 106 -22.44 -8.08 -19.44
N GLU A 107 -23.05 -7.41 -20.42
CA GLU A 107 -23.83 -6.20 -20.17
C GLU A 107 -25.08 -6.55 -19.35
N ARG A 108 -25.42 -5.69 -18.38
CA ARG A 108 -26.61 -5.86 -17.53
C ARG A 108 -27.90 -5.62 -18.30
#